data_AF-A0A7S0Q6R0-F1
#
_entry.id   AF-A0A7S0Q6R0-F1
#
_cell.length_a   1.000
_cell.length_b   1.000
_cell.length_c   1.000
_cell.angle_alpha   90.00
_cell.angle_beta   90.00
_cell.angle_gamma   90.00
#
_symmetry.space_group_name_H-M   'P 1'
#
loop_
_entity.id
_entity.type
_entity.pdbx_description
1 polymer ?
#
loop_
_entity_poly.entity_id
_entity_poly.type
_entity_poly.pdbx_seq_one_letter_code
_entity_poly.pdbx_strand_id
1 'polypeptide(L)'
;GKVCGDVGVGKGAAIECLKWNASEVSDVCATQVDRLVLMQRSDVHFNAALRVSCKSELNAPEFCSLATLGKSHGEAAQLSCLQTKRLQRGFSAKCSHAITKEYVLHAANIDLMVPLRTACASDLQGLCSYDPLAASRRARLKKSQLLITEVA
;
A
#
# COMPACT_ATOMS: atom_id res chain seq x y z
N GLY A 1 17.68 15.60 -10.23
CA GLY A 1 17.84 14.13 -10.09
C GLY A 1 16.93 13.45 -11.11
N LYS A 2 17.38 12.35 -11.74
CA LYS A 2 16.68 11.74 -12.90
C LYS A 2 15.45 10.89 -12.54
N VAL A 3 15.43 10.25 -11.38
CA VAL A 3 14.35 9.31 -11.01
C VAL A 3 13.07 10.10 -10.73
N CYS A 4 12.01 9.82 -11.49
CA CYS A 4 10.72 10.51 -11.43
C CYS A 4 10.76 12.01 -11.82
N GLY A 5 11.71 12.43 -12.66
CA GLY A 5 11.77 13.83 -13.13
C GLY A 5 10.68 14.21 -14.14
N ASP A 6 10.24 13.26 -14.96
CA ASP A 6 9.33 13.50 -16.09
C ASP A 6 7.87 13.12 -15.79
N VAL A 7 7.53 12.79 -14.53
CA VAL A 7 6.15 12.48 -14.16
C VAL A 7 5.31 13.75 -14.15
N GLY A 8 4.14 13.68 -14.80
CA GLY A 8 3.19 14.78 -14.85
C GLY A 8 2.75 15.27 -13.46
N VAL A 9 2.31 16.52 -13.40
CA VAL A 9 1.90 17.16 -12.14
C VAL A 9 0.50 16.72 -11.69
N GLY A 10 0.30 16.64 -10.37
CA GLY A 10 -1.01 16.37 -9.74
C GLY A 10 -1.33 14.89 -9.53
N LYS A 11 -2.46 14.64 -8.85
CA LYS A 11 -3.01 13.30 -8.54
C LYS A 11 -2.05 12.31 -7.86
N GLY A 12 -0.97 12.81 -7.25
CA GLY A 12 0.04 11.98 -6.60
C GLY A 12 0.97 11.23 -7.55
N ALA A 13 1.08 11.60 -8.83
CA ALA A 13 1.88 10.88 -9.82
C ALA A 13 3.37 10.76 -9.44
N ALA A 14 3.97 11.83 -8.90
CA ALA A 14 5.34 11.80 -8.39
C ALA A 14 5.51 10.83 -7.22
N ILE A 15 4.56 10.81 -6.28
CA ILE A 15 4.55 9.88 -5.14
C ILE A 15 4.43 8.43 -5.62
N GLU A 16 3.51 8.17 -6.55
CA GLU A 16 3.36 6.84 -7.16
C GLU A 16 4.65 6.39 -7.84
N CYS A 17 5.33 7.27 -8.56
CA CYS A 17 6.63 6.94 -9.14
C CYS A 17 7.67 6.62 -8.05
N LEU A 18 7.77 7.44 -7.00
CA LEU A 18 8.73 7.25 -5.92
C LEU A 18 8.52 5.93 -5.17
N LYS A 19 7.26 5.53 -4.89
CA LYS A 19 6.93 4.24 -4.29
C LYS A 19 7.54 3.06 -5.07
N TRP A 20 7.40 3.10 -6.39
CA TRP A 20 7.85 2.02 -7.28
C TRP A 20 9.34 2.07 -7.64
N ASN A 21 10.03 3.16 -7.28
CA ASN A 21 11.45 3.36 -7.56
C ASN A 21 12.23 3.67 -6.28
N ALA A 22 11.75 3.19 -5.12
CA ALA A 22 12.38 3.43 -3.83
C ALA A 22 13.81 2.85 -3.73
N SER A 23 14.17 1.88 -4.58
CA SER A 23 15.54 1.34 -4.70
C SER A 23 16.50 2.24 -5.48
N GLU A 24 15.97 3.17 -6.27
CA GLU A 24 16.73 4.05 -7.18
C GLU A 24 16.93 5.46 -6.60
N VAL A 25 16.47 5.69 -5.38
CA VAL A 25 16.60 6.97 -4.65
C VAL A 25 17.44 6.77 -3.39
N SER A 26 17.86 7.85 -2.75
CA SER A 26 18.63 7.77 -1.50
C SER A 26 17.84 7.09 -0.38
N ASP A 27 18.53 6.42 0.55
CA ASP A 27 17.90 5.75 1.69
C ASP A 27 17.04 6.70 2.54
N VAL A 28 17.46 7.96 2.67
CA VAL A 28 16.68 9.00 3.35
C VAL A 28 15.37 9.24 2.62
N CYS A 29 15.40 9.40 1.29
CA CYS A 29 14.20 9.59 0.49
C CYS A 29 13.29 8.36 0.58
N ALA A 30 13.85 7.16 0.41
CA ALA A 30 13.13 5.91 0.47
C ALA A 30 12.46 5.70 1.84
N THR A 31 13.11 6.11 2.93
CA THR A 31 12.52 6.08 4.29
C THR A 31 11.33 7.02 4.42
N GLN A 32 11.40 8.23 3.84
CA GLN A 32 10.25 9.15 3.85
C GLN A 32 9.10 8.63 2.97
N VAL A 33 9.41 7.96 1.86
CA VAL A 33 8.41 7.26 1.05
C VAL A 33 7.70 6.18 1.86
N ASP A 34 8.43 5.34 2.60
CA ASP A 34 7.81 4.33 3.47
C ASP A 34 6.89 4.95 4.53
N ARG A 35 7.29 6.06 5.16
CA ARG A 35 6.47 6.80 6.12
C ARG A 35 5.19 7.36 5.48
N LEU A 36 5.32 7.91 4.28
CA LEU A 36 4.17 8.39 3.51
C LEU A 36 3.23 7.22 3.16
N VAL A 37 3.77 6.07 2.76
CA VAL A 37 2.99 4.86 2.48
C VAL A 37 2.26 4.37 3.74
N LEU A 38 2.90 4.38 4.91
CA LEU A 38 2.23 4.04 6.18
C LEU A 38 1.06 4.97 6.48
N MET A 39 1.23 6.28 6.29
CA MET A 39 0.14 7.25 6.46
C MET A 39 -0.97 7.03 5.42
N GLN A 40 -0.63 6.71 4.17
CA GLN A 40 -1.62 6.38 3.14
C GLN A 40 -2.36 5.06 3.38
N ARG A 41 -1.82 4.17 4.21
CA ARG A 41 -2.50 2.93 4.62
C ARG A 41 -3.48 3.15 5.76
N SER A 42 -3.27 4.14 6.62
CA SER A 42 -4.19 4.42 7.71
C SER A 42 -5.51 5.00 7.21
N ASP A 43 -5.51 5.62 6.03
CA ASP A 43 -6.71 6.11 5.36
C ASP A 43 -6.57 6.04 3.84
N VAL A 44 -7.50 5.32 3.21
CA VAL A 44 -7.59 5.18 1.75
C VAL A 44 -7.73 6.53 1.02
N HIS A 45 -8.27 7.56 1.67
CA HIS A 45 -8.44 8.88 1.08
C HIS A 45 -7.11 9.63 0.90
N PHE A 46 -6.10 9.34 1.73
CA PHE A 46 -4.73 9.87 1.54
C PHE A 46 -4.00 9.19 0.38
N ASN A 47 -4.42 8.00 -0.02
CA ASN A 47 -3.91 7.34 -1.21
C ASN A 47 -4.68 7.79 -2.46
N ALA A 48 -4.10 8.70 -3.24
CA ALA A 48 -4.75 9.22 -4.44
C ALA A 48 -5.09 8.13 -5.49
N ALA A 49 -4.24 7.11 -5.64
CA ALA A 49 -4.47 6.02 -6.59
C ALA A 49 -5.69 5.18 -6.20
N LEU A 50 -5.80 4.82 -4.92
CA LEU A 50 -6.97 4.10 -4.40
C LEU A 50 -8.22 4.98 -4.39
N ARG A 51 -8.15 6.21 -3.87
CA ARG A 51 -9.29 7.13 -3.84
C ARG A 51 -9.92 7.35 -5.22
N VAL A 52 -9.11 7.42 -6.27
CA VAL A 52 -9.60 7.60 -7.65
C VAL A 52 -10.05 6.27 -8.28
N SER A 53 -9.39 5.17 -7.98
CA SER A 53 -9.69 3.87 -8.61
C SER A 53 -10.86 3.13 -7.96
N CYS A 54 -11.07 3.35 -6.66
CA CYS A 54 -12.05 2.69 -5.81
C CYS A 54 -13.22 3.59 -5.42
N LYS A 55 -13.44 4.69 -6.15
CA LYS A 55 -14.48 5.67 -5.81
C LYS A 55 -15.85 5.02 -5.69
N SER A 56 -16.21 4.09 -6.57
CA SER A 56 -17.51 3.43 -6.54
C SER A 56 -17.65 2.54 -5.30
N GLU A 57 -16.65 1.69 -5.03
CA GLU A 57 -16.65 0.75 -3.92
C GLU A 57 -16.61 1.44 -2.55
N LEU A 58 -15.97 2.60 -2.46
CA LEU A 58 -15.94 3.43 -1.25
C LEU A 58 -17.26 4.17 -0.95
N ASN A 59 -18.19 4.23 -1.90
CA ASN A 59 -19.48 4.90 -1.74
C ASN A 59 -20.68 3.93 -1.80
N ALA A 60 -20.46 2.71 -2.30
CA ALA A 60 -21.48 1.70 -2.46
C ALA A 60 -21.74 0.92 -1.14
N PRO A 61 -23.00 0.87 -0.66
CA PRO A 61 -23.36 0.14 0.56
C PRO A 61 -22.98 -1.35 0.53
N GLU A 62 -23.12 -2.01 -0.61
CA GLU A 62 -22.77 -3.42 -0.82
C GLU A 62 -21.27 -3.71 -0.74
N PHE A 63 -20.43 -2.66 -0.77
CA PHE A 63 -18.98 -2.73 -0.67
C PHE A 63 -18.46 -2.07 0.61
N CYS A 64 -17.76 -0.94 0.50
CA CYS A 64 -16.91 -0.39 1.54
C CYS A 64 -17.25 1.06 1.88
N SER A 65 -18.53 1.41 1.79
CA SER A 65 -19.02 2.70 2.26
C SER A 65 -18.81 2.90 3.77
N LEU A 66 -18.50 4.12 4.19
CA LEU A 66 -18.41 4.45 5.62
C LEU A 66 -19.74 4.21 6.35
N ALA A 67 -20.88 4.33 5.65
CA ALA A 67 -22.19 4.06 6.20
C ALA A 67 -22.35 2.58 6.61
N THR A 68 -21.79 1.65 5.83
CA THR A 68 -21.89 0.21 6.10
C THR A 68 -20.81 -0.33 7.01
N LEU A 69 -19.65 0.31 7.06
CA LEU A 69 -18.60 -0.02 8.03
C LEU A 69 -18.87 0.59 9.42
N GLY A 70 -19.66 1.66 9.50
CA GLY A 70 -19.92 2.36 10.75
C GLY A 70 -18.74 3.22 11.23
N LYS A 71 -19.03 4.29 11.96
CA LYS A 71 -18.02 5.25 12.44
C LYS A 71 -16.96 4.62 13.35
N SER A 72 -17.30 3.51 14.01
CA SER A 72 -16.43 2.82 14.98
C SER A 72 -15.26 2.08 14.34
N HIS A 73 -15.31 1.81 13.03
CA HIS A 73 -14.27 1.05 12.33
C HIS A 73 -13.21 1.95 11.67
N GLY A 74 -13.47 3.26 11.55
CA GLY A 74 -12.49 4.26 11.08
C GLY A 74 -12.04 4.11 9.62
N GLU A 75 -11.12 4.97 9.20
CA GLU A 75 -10.64 5.07 7.81
C GLU A 75 -9.80 3.85 7.38
N ALA A 76 -9.05 3.25 8.31
CA ALA A 76 -8.27 2.04 8.04
C ALA A 76 -9.15 0.82 7.69
N ALA A 77 -10.41 0.79 8.17
CA ALA A 77 -11.34 -0.29 7.86
C ALA A 77 -11.79 -0.30 6.39
N GLN A 78 -11.84 0.86 5.73
CA GLN A 78 -12.17 0.90 4.30
C GLN A 78 -11.12 0.18 3.46
N LEU A 79 -9.83 0.38 3.76
CA LEU A 79 -8.76 -0.34 3.06
C LEU A 79 -8.85 -1.86 3.30
N SER A 80 -9.12 -2.29 4.53
CA SER A 80 -9.30 -3.71 4.86
C SER A 80 -10.52 -4.32 4.16
N CYS A 81 -11.63 -3.59 4.13
CA CYS A 81 -12.83 -3.99 3.40
C CYS A 81 -12.54 -4.14 1.90
N LEU A 82 -11.88 -3.15 1.29
CA LEU A 82 -11.51 -3.17 -0.12
C LEU A 82 -10.64 -4.41 -0.44
N GLN A 83 -9.65 -4.71 0.40
CA GLN A 83 -8.79 -5.89 0.25
C GLN A 83 -9.58 -7.20 0.30
N THR A 84 -10.57 -7.29 1.21
CA THR A 84 -11.40 -8.49 1.39
C THR A 84 -12.38 -8.68 0.23
N LYS A 85 -12.98 -7.60 -0.26
CA LYS A 85 -14.02 -7.64 -1.30
C LYS A 85 -13.51 -7.54 -2.73
N ARG A 86 -12.20 -7.38 -2.97
CA ARG A 86 -11.62 -7.12 -4.30
C ARG A 86 -11.91 -8.15 -5.41
N LEU A 87 -12.35 -9.35 -5.03
CA LEU A 87 -12.74 -10.44 -5.94
C LEU A 87 -14.26 -10.71 -5.93
N GLN A 88 -15.04 -9.94 -5.16
CA GLN A 88 -16.48 -10.08 -5.10
C GLN A 88 -17.10 -9.68 -6.45
N ARG A 89 -18.14 -10.39 -6.90
CA ARG A 89 -18.90 -10.04 -8.11
C ARG A 89 -19.39 -8.59 -8.03
N GLY A 90 -19.21 -7.84 -9.13
CA GLY A 90 -19.59 -6.43 -9.22
C GLY A 90 -18.52 -5.45 -8.73
N PHE A 91 -17.43 -5.92 -8.12
CA PHE A 91 -16.28 -5.10 -7.76
C PHE A 91 -15.51 -4.71 -9.02
N SER A 92 -15.13 -3.44 -9.17
CA SER A 92 -14.47 -2.99 -10.39
C SER A 92 -13.05 -3.55 -10.53
N ALA A 93 -12.71 -3.99 -11.75
CA ALA A 93 -11.35 -4.43 -12.09
C ALA A 93 -10.31 -3.32 -11.82
N LYS A 94 -10.70 -2.05 -12.05
CA LYS A 94 -9.84 -0.88 -11.79
C LYS A 94 -9.45 -0.77 -10.32
N CYS A 95 -10.42 -0.87 -9.41
CA CYS A 95 -10.13 -0.83 -7.98
C CYS A 95 -9.34 -2.08 -7.55
N SER A 96 -9.73 -3.27 -8.04
CA SER A 96 -9.04 -4.53 -7.71
C SER A 96 -7.56 -4.52 -8.11
N HIS A 97 -7.27 -3.99 -9.29
CA HIS A 97 -5.89 -3.81 -9.76
C HIS A 97 -5.12 -2.81 -8.89
N ALA A 98 -5.72 -1.66 -8.55
CA ALA A 98 -5.09 -0.67 -7.69
C ALA A 98 -4.78 -1.21 -6.29
N ILE A 99 -5.70 -1.98 -5.69
CA ILE A 99 -5.47 -2.64 -4.39
C ILE A 99 -4.33 -3.65 -4.49
N THR A 100 -4.31 -4.47 -5.54
CA THR A 100 -3.25 -5.46 -5.76
C THR A 100 -1.89 -4.77 -5.91
N LYS A 101 -1.83 -3.67 -6.68
CA LYS A 101 -0.63 -2.85 -6.87
C LYS A 101 -0.11 -2.30 -5.54
N GLU A 102 -0.99 -1.74 -4.71
CA GLU A 102 -0.63 -1.25 -3.37
C GLU A 102 -0.21 -2.39 -2.44
N TYR A 103 -0.94 -3.51 -2.42
CA TYR A 103 -0.58 -4.68 -1.61
C TYR A 103 0.84 -5.17 -1.91
N VAL A 104 1.18 -5.27 -3.20
CA VAL A 104 2.51 -5.67 -3.67
C VAL A 104 3.60 -4.68 -3.23
N LEU A 105 3.35 -3.37 -3.31
CA LEU A 105 4.26 -2.35 -2.75
C LEU A 105 4.48 -2.54 -1.25
N HIS A 106 3.41 -2.79 -0.51
CA HIS A 106 3.49 -2.99 0.94
C HIS A 106 4.23 -4.26 1.31
N ALA A 107 4.09 -5.32 0.52
CA ALA A 107 4.79 -6.59 0.73
C ALA A 107 6.30 -6.51 0.55
N ALA A 108 6.83 -5.44 -0.06
CA ALA A 108 8.25 -5.21 -0.19
C ALA A 108 8.96 -4.83 1.13
N ASN A 109 8.20 -4.46 2.16
CA ASN A 109 8.74 -4.15 3.49
C ASN A 109 7.73 -4.56 4.58
N ILE A 110 8.13 -5.48 5.45
CA ILE A 110 7.28 -5.98 6.56
C ILE A 110 6.73 -4.87 7.46
N ASP A 111 7.45 -3.75 7.59
CA ASP A 111 6.98 -2.57 8.33
C ASP A 111 5.69 -1.96 7.78
N LEU A 112 5.51 -2.06 6.46
CA LEU A 112 4.32 -1.58 5.76
C LEU A 112 3.14 -2.55 5.89
N MET A 113 3.40 -3.79 6.29
CA MET A 113 2.38 -4.83 6.51
C MET A 113 2.03 -4.96 7.99
N VAL A 114 1.53 -3.88 8.62
CA VAL A 114 1.26 -3.81 10.06
C VAL A 114 0.51 -5.04 10.62
N PRO A 115 -0.61 -5.52 10.04
CA PRO A 115 -1.29 -6.70 10.56
C PRO A 115 -0.43 -7.96 10.56
N LEU A 116 0.34 -8.17 9.48
CA LEU A 116 1.24 -9.31 9.36
C LEU A 116 2.40 -9.21 10.33
N ARG A 117 3.03 -8.03 10.45
CA ARG A 117 4.11 -7.78 11.41
C ARG A 117 3.66 -8.04 12.84
N THR A 118 2.45 -7.62 13.20
CA THR A 118 1.89 -7.85 14.53
C THR A 118 1.62 -9.34 14.75
N ALA A 119 1.00 -10.03 13.79
CA ALA A 119 0.72 -11.45 13.90
C ALA A 119 1.99 -12.32 13.98
N CYS A 120 3.03 -11.96 13.24
CA CYS A 120 4.29 -12.69 13.16
C CYS A 120 5.39 -12.12 14.09
N ALA A 121 5.05 -11.32 15.10
CA ALA A 121 6.05 -10.58 15.89
C ALA A 121 7.10 -11.50 16.55
N SER A 122 6.67 -12.62 17.12
CA SER A 122 7.56 -13.61 17.74
C SER A 122 8.49 -14.26 16.72
N ASP A 123 7.96 -14.65 15.57
CA ASP A 123 8.73 -15.28 14.50
C ASP A 123 9.75 -14.31 13.89
N LEU A 124 9.37 -13.05 13.72
CA LEU A 124 10.27 -12.01 13.22
C LEU A 124 11.46 -11.82 14.16
N GLN A 125 11.23 -11.79 15.48
CA GLN A 125 12.30 -11.68 16.47
C GLN A 125 13.17 -12.94 16.52
N GLY A 126 12.55 -14.12 16.56
CA GLY A 126 13.25 -15.40 16.76
C GLY A 126 13.94 -15.96 15.50
N LEU A 127 13.36 -15.73 14.32
CA LEU A 127 13.81 -16.34 13.06
C LEU A 127 14.48 -15.35 12.10
N CYS A 128 14.07 -14.07 12.13
CA CYS A 128 14.55 -13.08 11.16
C CYS A 128 15.52 -12.05 11.75
N SER A 129 15.87 -12.15 13.05
CA SER A 129 16.62 -11.13 13.79
C SER A 129 16.06 -9.72 13.55
N TYR A 130 14.74 -9.63 13.38
CA TYR A 130 14.06 -8.37 13.09
C TYR A 130 14.08 -7.50 14.34
N ASP A 131 14.62 -6.29 14.21
CA ASP A 131 14.60 -5.27 15.24
C ASP A 131 13.76 -4.08 14.74
N PRO A 132 12.59 -3.81 15.35
CA PRO A 132 11.72 -2.68 14.97
C PRO A 132 12.36 -1.30 15.22
N LEU A 133 13.47 -1.24 15.96
CA LEU A 133 14.23 -0.02 16.25
C LEU A 133 15.52 0.09 15.44
N ALA A 134 15.98 -0.99 14.79
CA ALA A 134 17.18 -0.95 13.96
C ALA A 134 16.91 -0.24 12.63
N ALA A 135 17.58 0.88 12.40
CA ALA A 135 17.50 1.63 11.16
C ALA A 135 18.09 0.90 9.92
N SER A 136 18.69 -0.29 10.08
CA SER A 136 19.58 -0.89 9.08
C SER A 136 19.40 -2.40 8.90
N ARG A 137 18.48 -2.76 8.01
CA ARG A 137 18.76 -3.45 6.72
C ARG A 137 17.44 -3.72 6.01
N ARG A 138 16.93 -2.67 5.36
CA ARG A 138 15.78 -2.78 4.46
C ARG A 138 16.25 -3.38 3.15
N ALA A 139 16.24 -4.70 3.03
CA ALA A 139 16.33 -5.34 1.73
C ALA A 139 15.05 -4.95 0.95
N ARG A 140 15.11 -3.84 0.20
CA ARG A 140 14.02 -3.45 -0.69
C ARG A 140 14.04 -4.41 -1.87
N LEU A 141 12.94 -5.13 -2.07
CA LEU A 141 12.78 -5.93 -3.27
C LEU A 141 12.90 -5.02 -4.49
N LYS A 142 13.79 -5.40 -5.41
CA LYS A 142 13.92 -4.67 -6.67
C LYS A 142 12.63 -4.85 -7.46
N LYS A 143 12.25 -3.84 -8.25
CA LYS A 143 11.05 -3.88 -9.09
C LYS A 143 10.95 -5.14 -9.98
N SER A 144 12.07 -5.73 -10.37
CA SER A 144 12.16 -6.99 -11.13
C SER A 144 11.83 -8.26 -10.33
N GLN A 145 11.85 -8.21 -8.99
CA GLN A 145 11.49 -9.33 -8.10
C GLN A 145 10.03 -9.31 -7.64
N LEU A 146 9.35 -8.17 -7.76
CA LEU A 146 7.90 -8.12 -7.65
C LEU A 146 7.33 -8.70 -8.95
N LEU A 147 7.18 -10.02 -9.01
CA LEU A 147 6.51 -10.71 -10.10
C LEU A 147 5.06 -10.21 -10.21
N ILE A 148 4.85 -9.16 -11.00
CA ILE A 148 3.55 -8.83 -11.58
C ILE A 148 3.43 -9.65 -12.87
N THR A 149 3.48 -10.98 -12.76
CA THR A 149 3.00 -11.83 -13.85
C THR A 149 1.49 -11.94 -13.68
N GLU A 150 0.79 -11.13 -14.46
CA GLU A 150 -0.59 -11.33 -14.94
C GLU A 150 -1.50 -12.12 -13.99
N VAL A 151 -2.04 -11.44 -12.98
CA VAL A 151 -3.40 -11.79 -12.51
C VAL A 151 -4.36 -11.04 -13.43
N ALA A 152 -4.52 -11.59 -14.64
CA ALA A 152 -5.59 -11.26 -15.57
C ALA A 152 -6.79 -12.17 -15.27
#